data_AF-A0A932A7A8-F1
#
_entry.id   AF-A0A932A7A8-F1
#
_cell.length_a   1.000
_cell.length_b   1.000
_cell.length_c   1.000
_cell.angle_alpha   90.00
_cell.angle_beta   90.00
_cell.angle_gamma   90.00
#
_symmetry.space_group_name_H-M   'P 1'
#
loop_
_entity.id
_entity.type
_entity.pdbx_description
1 polymer ?
#
loop_
_entity_poly.entity_id
_entity_poly.type
_entity_poly.pdbx_seq_one_letter_code
_entity_poly.pdbx_strand_id
1 'polypeptide(L)' 'MAVKSIQLGQVWTNDQTNVNYLVTKLYNEVFTQYAMLRQADAQAATTDTVRVKVTKTADGATLPGYTFTQESQEF' A
#
# COMPACT_ATOMS: atom_id res chain seq x y z
N MET A 1 4.00 10.35 1.58
CA MET A 1 3.16 10.81 2.72
C MET A 1 2.84 9.62 3.61
N ALA A 2 2.83 9.83 4.93
CA ALA A 2 2.41 8.80 5.88
C ALA A 2 0.90 8.86 6.11
N VAL A 3 0.25 7.71 6.20
CA VAL A 3 -1.15 7.59 6.59
C VAL A 3 -1.24 7.12 8.04
N LYS A 4 -2.33 7.43 8.75
CA LYS A 4 -2.51 6.96 10.15
C LYS A 4 -2.34 5.44 10.28
N SER A 5 -2.84 4.69 9.30
CA SER A 5 -2.61 3.24 9.18
C SER A 5 -2.81 2.77 7.73
N ILE A 6 -2.12 1.69 7.34
CA ILE A 6 -2.39 1.03 6.06
C ILE A 6 -3.69 0.22 6.20
N GLN A 7 -4.60 0.38 5.25
CA GLN A 7 -5.92 -0.26 5.24
C GLN A 7 -6.19 -0.96 3.90
N LEU A 8 -7.07 -1.95 3.91
CA LEU A 8 -7.55 -2.60 2.69
C LEU A 8 -8.33 -1.59 1.83
N GLY A 9 -8.19 -1.70 0.51
CA GLY A 9 -8.85 -0.77 -0.42
C GLY A 9 -8.10 0.53 -0.69
N GLN A 10 -7.03 0.80 0.06
CA GLN A 10 -6.14 1.93 -0.22
C GLN A 10 -5.38 1.71 -1.53
N VAL A 11 -5.24 2.78 -2.30
CA VAL A 11 -4.45 2.79 -3.55
C VAL A 11 -3.15 3.57 -3.32
N TRP A 12 -2.07 2.99 -3.82
CA TRP A 12 -0.71 3.49 -3.70
C TRP A 12 -0.03 3.44 -5.07
N THR A 13 0.58 4.53 -5.51
CA THR A 13 1.36 4.59 -6.75
C THR A 13 2.79 4.15 -6.47
N ASN A 14 3.34 3.26 -7.30
CA ASN A 14 4.76 2.94 -7.27
C ASN A 14 5.58 4.13 -7.78
N ASP A 15 6.57 4.58 -7.00
CA ASP A 15 7.32 5.80 -7.31
C ASP A 15 8.24 5.64 -8.53
N GLN A 16 8.61 4.41 -8.91
CA GLN A 16 9.48 4.12 -10.05
C GLN A 16 8.71 3.96 -11.36
N THR A 17 7.59 3.23 -11.32
CA THR A 17 6.83 2.89 -12.54
C THR A 17 5.59 3.75 -12.75
N ASN A 18 5.22 4.56 -11.75
CA ASN A 18 3.97 5.33 -11.72
C ASN A 18 2.70 4.47 -11.86
N VAL A 19 2.80 3.16 -11.60
CA VAL A 19 1.66 2.23 -11.66
C VAL A 19 0.93 2.24 -10.32
N ASN A 20 -0.40 2.20 -10.36
CA ASN A 20 -1.24 2.15 -9.17
C ASN A 20 -1.41 0.72 -8.67
N TYR A 21 -1.35 0.57 -7.35
CA TYR A 21 -1.51 -0.68 -6.65
C TYR A 21 -2.55 -0.57 -5.55
N LEU A 22 -3.45 -1.54 -5.49
CA LEU A 22 -4.48 -1.70 -4.47
C LEU A 22 -3.97 -2.58 -3.33
N VAL A 23 -4.14 -2.12 -2.09
CA VAL A 23 -3.94 -2.96 -0.90
C VAL A 23 -5.08 -3.97 -0.79
N THR A 24 -4.79 -5.24 -1.03
CA THR A 24 -5.78 -6.33 -1.04
C THR A 24 -5.76 -7.17 0.23
N LYS A 25 -4.60 -7.27 0.90
CA LYS A 25 -4.47 -7.98 2.18
C LYS A 25 -3.44 -7.29 3.07
N LEU A 26 -3.59 -7.47 4.38
CA LEU A 26 -2.63 -7.08 5.40
C LEU A 26 -2.31 -8.28 6.26
N TYR A 27 -1.02 -8.60 6.38
CA TYR A 27 -0.53 -9.65 7.26
C TYR A 27 0.23 -9.03 8.42
N ASN A 28 -0.22 -9.32 9.63
CA ASN A 28 0.48 -8.95 10.85
C ASN A 28 1.24 -10.17 11.35
N GLU A 29 2.55 -10.04 11.42
CA GLU A 29 3.46 -10.93 12.12
C GLU A 29 3.87 -10.27 13.44
N VAL A 30 4.63 -10.98 14.27
CA VAL A 30 4.93 -10.60 15.66
C VAL A 30 5.50 -9.17 15.80
N PHE A 31 6.36 -8.75 14.86
CA PHE A 31 6.99 -7.42 14.89
C PHE A 31 6.87 -6.67 13.56
N THR A 32 6.20 -7.28 12.58
CA THR A 32 6.25 -6.83 11.19
C THR A 32 4.86 -6.90 10.59
N GLN A 33 4.52 -5.88 9.82
CA GLN A 33 3.28 -5.85 9.07
C GLN A 33 3.61 -5.80 7.59
N TYR A 34 2.87 -6.54 6.78
CA TYR A 34 3.04 -6.60 5.34
C TYR A 34 1.74 -6.26 4.64
N ALA A 35 1.83 -5.45 3.59
CA ALA A 35 0.76 -5.18 2.66
C ALA A 35 0.95 -6.01 1.40
N MET A 36 -0.14 -6.64 0.96
CA MET A 36 -0.21 -7.33 -0.32
C MET A 36 -0.85 -6.40 -1.34
N LEU A 37 -0.07 -6.02 -2.33
CA LEU A 37 -0.40 -5.05 -3.35
C LEU A 37 -0.73 -5.76 -4.65
N ARG A 38 -1.84 -5.39 -5.27
CA ARG A 38 -2.23 -5.87 -6.60
C ARG A 38 -2.30 -4.67 -7.53
N GLN A 39 -1.79 -4.81 -8.75
CA GLN A 39 -1.94 -3.75 -9.74
C GLN A 39 -3.42 -3.40 -9.94
N ALA A 40 -3.72 -2.10 -9.98
CA ALA A 40 -5.06 -1.54 -10.09
C ALA A 40 -5.37 -1.12 -11.53
N ASP A 41 -4.98 -1.93 -12.50
CA ASP A 41 -5.25 -1.74 -13.93
C ASP A 41 -5.89 -3.00 -14.56
N ALA A 42 -6.12 -3.00 -15.87
CA ALA A 42 -6.73 -4.10 -16.59
C ALA A 42 -5.99 -5.45 -16.44
N GLN A 43 -4.70 -5.42 -16.10
CA GLN A 43 -3.87 -6.59 -15.83
C GLN A 43 -3.97 -7.11 -14.40
N ALA A 44 -4.82 -6.51 -13.54
CA ALA A 44 -4.99 -6.98 -12.16
C ALA A 44 -5.20 -8.50 -12.08
N ALA A 45 -5.99 -9.08 -13.00
CA ALA A 45 -6.31 -10.51 -13.03
C ALA A 45 -5.07 -11.41 -13.23
N THR A 46 -4.06 -10.94 -13.95
CA THR A 46 -2.92 -11.71 -14.47
C THR A 46 -1.60 -11.35 -13.78
N THR A 47 -1.50 -10.17 -13.17
CA THR A 47 -0.28 -9.76 -12.46
C THR A 47 -0.21 -10.38 -11.07
N ASP A 48 1.00 -10.84 -10.73
CA ASP A 48 1.32 -11.35 -9.40
C ASP A 48 1.14 -10.29 -8.29
N THR A 49 0.96 -10.75 -7.06
CA THR A 49 0.74 -9.87 -5.91
C THR A 49 2.07 -9.49 -5.28
N VAL A 50 2.34 -8.20 -5.14
CA VAL A 50 3.59 -7.70 -4.57
C VAL A 50 3.45 -7.61 -3.05
N ARG A 51 4.37 -8.24 -2.31
CA ARG A 51 4.45 -8.13 -0.85
C ARG A 51 5.37 -6.98 -0.46
N VAL A 52 4.85 -6.02 0.30
CA VAL A 52 5.62 -4.86 0.78
C VAL A 52 5.59 -4.82 2.30
N LYS A 53 6.76 -4.65 2.94
CA LYS A 53 6.85 -4.43 4.38
C LYS A 53 6.35 -3.03 4.72
N VAL A 54 5.41 -2.94 5.64
CA VAL A 54 4.91 -1.65 6.15
C VAL A 54 5.96 -1.05 7.08
N THR A 55 6.30 0.21 6.82
CA THR A 55 7.16 1.00 7.70
C THR A 55 6.27 1.84 8.61
N LYS A 56 6.45 1.72 9.93
CA LYS A 56 5.76 2.54 10.92
C LYS A 56 6.72 3.63 11.42
N THR A 57 6.30 4.88 11.38
CA THR A 57 7.03 6.07 11.86
C THR A 57 6.19 6.82 12.88
N ALA A 58 6.75 7.86 13.52
CA ALA A 58 6.00 8.72 14.44
C ALA A 58 4.79 9.38 13.75
N ASP A 59 4.93 9.69 12.45
CA ASP A 59 3.89 10.31 11.62
C ASP A 59 2.83 9.31 11.07
N GLY A 60 2.97 8.00 11.34
CA GLY A 60 2.00 6.98 10.92
C GLY A 60 2.65 5.77 10.25
N ALA A 61 2.09 5.35 9.11
CA ALA A 61 2.53 4.19 8.35
C ALA A 61 2.74 4.53 6.86
N THR A 62 3.74 3.92 6.25
CA THR A 62 4.10 4.10 4.84
C THR A 62 4.42 2.76 4.18
N LEU A 63 4.29 2.75 2.85
CA LEU A 63 4.80 1.70 1.98
C LEU A 63 6.06 2.23 1.28
N PRO A 64 7.26 1.70 1.58
CA PRO A 64 8.49 2.20 0.97
C PRO A 64 8.49 1.99 -0.55
N GLY A 65 8.80 3.05 -1.30
CA GLY A 65 8.75 3.06 -2.77
C GLY A 65 7.34 3.26 -3.35
N TYR A 66 6.37 3.62 -2.51
CA TYR A 66 5.04 3.96 -2.94
C TYR A 66 4.53 5.25 -2.29
N THR A 67 3.74 5.99 -3.06
CA THR A 67 3.04 7.19 -2.62
C THR A 67 1.54 6.93 -2.53
N PHE A 68 0.94 7.25 -1.39
CA PHE A 68 -0.51 7.15 -1.19
C PHE A 68 -1.26 8.16 -2.08
N THR A 69 -2.27 7.70 -2.81
CA THR A 69 -2.93 8.50 -3.86
C THR A 69 -4.33 8.99 -3.49
N GLN A 70 -4.90 8.52 -2.39
CA GLN A 70 -6.20 9.01 -1.96
C GLN A 70 -5.94 10.20 -1.05
N GLU A 71 -6.50 11.37 -1.36
CA GLU A 71 -6.54 12.45 -0.39
C GLU A 71 -7.22 11.90 0.86
N SER A 72 -6.57 12.06 2.02
CA SER A 72 -7.14 11.69 3.30
C SER A 72 -8.43 12.49 3.48
N GLN A 73 -9.56 11.88 3.14
CA GLN A 73 -10.86 12.41 3.50
C GLN A 73 -10.98 12.17 5.02
N GLU A 74 -10.51 13.15 5.79
CA GLU A 74 -10.71 13.20 7.24
C GLU A 74 -12.21 13.33 7.49
N PHE A 75 -12.87 12.22 7.85
CA PHE A 75 -14.23 12.21 8.38
C PHE A 75 -14.20 12.29 9.90
#